data_AF-A0A6J4WX87-F1
#
_entry.id   AF-A0A6J4WX87-F1
#
_cell.length_a   1.000
_cell.length_b   1.000
_cell.length_c   1.000
_cell.angle_alpha   90.00
_cell.angle_beta   90.00
_cell.angle_gamma   90.00
#
_symmetry.space_group_name_H-M   'P 1'
#
loop_
_entity.id
_entity.type
_entity.pdbx_description
1 polymer ?
#
loop_
_entity_poly.entity_id
_entity_poly.type
_entity_poly.pdbx_seq_one_letter_code
_entity_poly.pdbx_strand_id
1 'polypeptide(L)'
;MIPENRFTDEQIQKRFETYYADTRDFTESQIPYLREKLSSLSEFMREIKVGFARYYNRRHNRRGYFWGDRFKSVIVDKGETLVNCLAYIDLNPLRAGLVDRPEDYRWNSLGYHLQTQNKDQFLS
;
A
#
# COMPACT_ATOMS: atom_id res chain seq x y z
N MET A 1 -6.80 -9.74 -3.25
CA MET A 1 -6.34 -10.06 -1.88
C MET A 1 -6.42 -11.56 -1.68
N ILE A 2 -5.53 -12.17 -0.92
CA ILE A 2 -5.54 -13.63 -0.70
C ILE A 2 -6.75 -13.96 0.21
N PRO A 3 -7.62 -14.94 -0.16
CA PRO A 3 -8.77 -15.31 0.66
C PRO A 3 -8.37 -15.87 2.03
N GLU A 4 -9.26 -15.70 3.01
CA GLU A 4 -9.03 -16.10 4.40
C GLU A 4 -8.61 -17.57 4.56
N ASN A 5 -9.27 -18.45 3.80
CA ASN A 5 -9.09 -19.90 3.84
C ASN A 5 -7.72 -20.37 3.34
N ARG A 6 -6.90 -19.48 2.77
CA ARG A 6 -5.52 -19.80 2.37
C ARG A 6 -4.50 -19.59 3.48
N PHE A 7 -4.88 -19.05 4.63
CA PHE A 7 -3.97 -18.84 5.76
C PHE A 7 -4.16 -19.89 6.84
N THR A 8 -3.15 -20.72 7.05
CA THR A 8 -3.11 -21.71 8.13
C THR A 8 -2.93 -21.03 9.50
N ASP A 9 -3.36 -21.68 10.57
CA ASP A 9 -3.21 -21.20 11.95
C ASP A 9 -1.73 -20.89 12.28
N GLU A 10 -0.80 -21.77 11.87
CA GLU A 10 0.64 -21.55 11.99
C GLU A 10 1.13 -20.29 11.26
N GLN A 11 0.62 -20.01 10.05
CA GLN A 11 0.98 -18.79 9.32
C GLN A 11 0.46 -17.54 10.03
N ILE A 12 -0.73 -17.60 10.62
CA ILE A 12 -1.31 -16.50 11.39
C ILE A 12 -0.48 -16.24 12.66
N GLN A 13 -0.15 -17.29 13.41
CA GLN A 13 0.69 -17.20 14.59
C GLN A 13 2.08 -16.63 14.26
N LYS A 14 2.77 -17.20 13.27
CA LYS A 14 4.10 -16.74 12.84
C LYS A 14 4.10 -15.26 12.45
N ARG A 15 3.07 -14.82 11.71
CA ARG A 15 2.91 -13.40 11.36
C ARG A 15 2.65 -12.56 12.62
N PHE A 16 1.79 -12.99 13.52
CA PHE A 16 1.53 -12.26 14.76
C PHE A 16 2.82 -12.06 15.56
N GLU A 17 3.57 -13.12 15.79
CA GLU A 17 4.84 -13.09 16.51
C GLU A 17 5.84 -12.15 15.82
N THR A 18 5.93 -12.21 14.49
CA THR A 18 6.86 -11.35 13.72
C THR A 18 6.58 -9.85 13.90
N TYR A 19 5.32 -9.45 14.07
CA TYR A 19 4.93 -8.04 14.13
C TYR A 19 4.60 -7.52 15.52
N TYR A 20 4.19 -8.39 16.45
CA TYR A 20 3.59 -7.99 17.73
C TYR A 20 4.22 -8.66 18.95
N ALA A 21 5.14 -9.63 18.82
CA ALA A 21 5.70 -10.35 19.97
C ALA A 21 6.26 -9.44 21.06
N ASP A 22 6.86 -8.30 20.69
CA ASP A 22 7.44 -7.36 21.65
C ASP A 22 6.38 -6.54 22.43
N THR A 23 5.11 -6.62 22.03
CA THR A 23 4.05 -5.71 22.53
C THR A 23 2.80 -6.41 23.01
N ARG A 24 2.55 -7.67 22.60
CA ARG A 24 1.30 -8.39 22.85
C ARG A 24 1.54 -9.89 22.90
N ASP A 25 0.82 -10.54 23.83
CA ASP A 25 0.75 -11.99 23.87
C ASP A 25 -0.24 -12.53 22.83
N PHE A 26 0.11 -13.68 22.26
CA PHE A 26 -0.73 -14.42 21.32
C PHE A 26 -1.66 -15.38 22.07
N THR A 27 -2.93 -15.44 21.67
CA THR A 27 -3.86 -16.48 22.12
C THR A 27 -4.57 -17.11 20.93
N GLU A 28 -4.80 -18.43 20.97
CA GLU A 28 -5.47 -19.15 19.88
C GLU A 28 -6.86 -18.59 19.56
N SER A 29 -7.56 -18.04 20.57
CA SER A 29 -8.84 -17.35 20.40
C SER A 29 -8.80 -16.15 19.43
N GLN A 30 -7.62 -15.58 19.17
CA GLN A 30 -7.43 -14.46 18.24
C GLN A 30 -7.32 -14.92 16.78
N ILE A 31 -7.07 -16.21 16.52
CA ILE A 31 -6.80 -16.74 15.16
C ILE A 31 -7.91 -16.37 14.15
N PRO A 32 -9.20 -16.55 14.45
CA PRO A 32 -10.26 -16.23 13.48
C PRO A 32 -10.25 -14.74 13.10
N TYR A 33 -10.13 -13.86 14.08
CA TYR A 33 -10.06 -12.42 13.87
C TYR A 33 -8.82 -12.00 13.08
N LEU A 34 -7.65 -12.55 13.43
CA LEU A 34 -6.40 -12.23 12.73
C LEU A 34 -6.42 -12.72 11.28
N ARG A 35 -7.08 -13.85 11.00
CA ARG A 35 -7.25 -14.38 9.65
C ARG A 35 -8.10 -13.45 8.79
N GLU A 36 -9.25 -13.02 9.26
CA GLU A 36 -10.11 -12.04 8.58
C GLU A 36 -9.34 -10.73 8.36
N LYS A 37 -8.68 -10.22 9.41
CA LYS A 37 -7.92 -8.98 9.34
C LYS A 37 -6.80 -9.05 8.29
N LEU A 38 -6.01 -10.11 8.27
CA LEU A 38 -4.85 -10.25 7.39
C LEU A 38 -5.21 -10.55 5.93
N SER A 39 -6.45 -10.96 5.67
CA SER A 39 -7.01 -11.20 4.34
C SER A 39 -7.85 -10.02 3.83
N SER A 40 -8.07 -8.98 4.64
CA SER A 40 -8.82 -7.78 4.27
C SER A 40 -7.92 -6.70 3.69
N LEU A 41 -8.18 -6.30 2.44
CA LEU A 41 -7.51 -5.16 1.80
C LEU A 41 -7.76 -3.86 2.57
N SER A 42 -8.97 -3.70 3.11
CA SER A 42 -9.33 -2.51 3.89
C SER A 42 -8.50 -2.39 5.15
N GLU A 43 -8.28 -3.50 5.86
CA GLU A 43 -7.45 -3.55 7.06
C GLU A 43 -5.99 -3.27 6.73
N PHE A 44 -5.46 -3.87 5.66
CA PHE A 44 -4.12 -3.60 5.17
C PHE A 44 -3.90 -2.11 4.88
N MET A 45 -4.80 -1.50 4.10
CA MET A 45 -4.73 -0.08 3.78
C MET A 45 -4.90 0.81 5.02
N ARG A 46 -5.72 0.39 6.00
CA ARG A 46 -5.88 1.10 7.27
C ARG A 46 -4.58 1.13 8.06
N GLU A 47 -3.88 0.00 8.19
CA GLU A 47 -2.62 -0.06 8.94
C GLU A 47 -1.55 0.85 8.33
N ILE A 48 -1.39 0.85 7.00
CA ILE A 48 -0.46 1.76 6.29
C ILE A 48 -0.83 3.22 6.57
N LYS A 49 -2.10 3.58 6.35
CA LYS A 49 -2.56 4.97 6.47
C LYS A 49 -2.46 5.48 7.90
N VAL A 50 -2.89 4.70 8.89
CA VAL A 50 -2.84 5.08 10.30
C VAL A 50 -1.41 5.14 10.80
N GLY A 51 -0.57 4.17 10.45
CA GLY A 51 0.84 4.14 10.81
C GLY A 51 1.57 5.39 10.34
N PHE A 52 1.44 5.72 9.04
CA PHE A 52 2.07 6.91 8.47
C PHE A 52 1.52 8.21 9.05
N ALA A 53 0.19 8.33 9.22
CA ALA A 53 -0.41 9.52 9.81
C ALA A 53 0.09 9.78 11.24
N ARG A 54 0.18 8.73 12.07
CA ARG A 54 0.75 8.83 13.43
C ARG A 54 2.21 9.23 13.41
N TYR A 55 3.02 8.59 12.56
CA TYR A 55 4.44 8.91 12.39
C TYR A 55 4.63 10.37 11.98
N TYR A 56 3.95 10.82 10.92
CA TYR A 56 4.10 12.17 10.39
C TYR A 56 3.60 13.23 11.37
N ASN A 57 2.43 13.03 11.97
CA ASN A 57 1.87 13.97 12.94
C ASN A 57 2.78 14.12 14.17
N ARG A 58 3.33 13.01 14.69
CA ARG A 58 4.29 13.04 15.80
C ARG A 58 5.56 13.79 15.39
N ARG A 59 6.13 13.48 14.21
CA ARG A 59 7.37 14.10 13.72
C ARG A 59 7.24 15.61 13.52
N HIS A 60 6.07 16.08 13.09
CA HIS A 60 5.83 17.50 12.77
C HIS A 60 5.00 18.25 13.82
N ASN A 61 4.78 17.66 15.00
CA ASN A 61 3.93 18.22 16.06
C ASN A 61 2.55 18.70 15.55
N ARG A 62 1.96 17.96 14.61
CA ARG A 62 0.64 18.25 14.02
C ARG A 62 -0.44 17.44 14.74
N ARG A 63 -1.67 17.98 14.74
CA ARG A 63 -2.88 17.31 15.21
C ARG A 63 -3.90 17.26 14.07
N GLY A 64 -4.84 16.31 14.15
CA GLY A 64 -5.92 16.16 13.17
C GLY A 64 -5.63 15.18 12.04
N TYR A 65 -6.49 15.22 11.02
CA TYR A 65 -6.45 14.30 9.89
C TYR A 65 -5.25 14.57 8.97
N PHE A 66 -4.54 13.49 8.60
CA PHE A 66 -3.47 13.55 7.61
C PHE A 66 -3.98 13.26 6.19
N TRP A 67 -4.86 12.27 6.04
CA TRP A 67 -5.43 11.87 4.76
C TRP A 67 -6.73 12.61 4.48
N GLY A 68 -6.93 13.04 3.23
CA GLY A 68 -8.14 13.75 2.81
C GLY A 68 -9.37 12.88 2.59
N ASP A 69 -9.20 11.61 2.22
CA ASP A 69 -10.32 10.69 1.94
C ASP A 69 -9.95 9.23 2.30
N ARG A 70 -10.95 8.34 2.32
CA ARG A 70 -10.78 6.88 2.39
C ARG A 70 -10.10 6.35 1.13
N PHE A 71 -9.52 5.15 1.21
CA PHE A 71 -8.96 4.52 0.00
C PHE A 71 -10.11 4.07 -0.91
N LYS A 72 -9.85 4.03 -2.22
CA LYS A 72 -10.79 3.54 -3.24
C LYS A 72 -10.18 2.30 -3.88
N SER A 73 -11.00 1.30 -4.15
CA SER A 73 -10.60 0.06 -4.84
C SER A 73 -11.53 -0.11 -6.04
N VAL A 74 -10.96 -0.02 -7.24
CA VAL A 74 -11.71 -0.11 -8.50
C VAL A 74 -11.08 -1.20 -9.33
N ILE A 75 -11.91 -2.08 -9.91
CA ILE A 75 -11.46 -3.08 -10.86
C ILE A 75 -11.20 -2.37 -12.18
N VAL A 76 -9.96 -2.44 -12.67
CA VAL A 76 -9.58 -1.92 -13.98
C VAL A 76 -9.46 -3.11 -14.91
N ASP A 77 -10.31 -3.14 -15.93
CA ASP A 77 -10.27 -4.20 -16.94
C ASP A 77 -9.10 -3.99 -17.92
N LYS A 78 -8.74 -5.05 -18.62
CA LYS A 78 -7.63 -5.06 -19.61
C LYS A 78 -7.94 -4.15 -20.81
N GLY A 79 -6.93 -3.94 -21.65
CA GLY A 79 -7.06 -3.17 -22.88
C GLY A 79 -6.93 -1.67 -22.64
N GLU A 80 -7.70 -0.87 -23.39
CA GLU A 80 -7.58 0.60 -23.41
C GLU A 80 -7.80 1.24 -22.04
N THR A 81 -8.73 0.72 -21.23
CA THR A 81 -9.00 1.24 -19.88
C THR A 81 -7.76 1.16 -18.99
N LEU A 82 -7.03 0.04 -19.04
CA LEU A 82 -5.78 -0.13 -18.29
C LEU A 82 -4.70 0.84 -18.79
N VAL A 83 -4.52 0.94 -20.11
CA VAL A 83 -3.51 1.83 -20.72
C VAL A 83 -3.78 3.28 -20.34
N ASN A 84 -5.04 3.72 -20.43
CA ASN A 84 -5.46 5.07 -20.06
C ASN A 84 -5.26 5.35 -18.56
N CYS A 85 -5.52 4.37 -17.70
CA CYS A 85 -5.29 4.49 -16.26
C CYS A 85 -3.80 4.64 -15.93
N LEU A 86 -2.93 3.84 -16.55
CA LEU A 86 -1.48 3.93 -16.37
C LEU A 86 -0.94 5.28 -16.88
N ALA A 87 -1.31 5.68 -18.10
CA ALA A 87 -0.92 6.98 -18.66
C ALA A 87 -1.44 8.14 -17.80
N TYR A 88 -2.64 8.02 -17.23
CA TYR A 88 -3.15 9.02 -16.29
C TYR A 88 -2.22 9.19 -15.09
N ILE A 89 -1.81 8.08 -14.45
CA ILE A 89 -0.91 8.09 -13.28
C ILE A 89 0.44 8.72 -13.64
N ASP A 90 1.06 8.29 -14.73
CA ASP A 90 2.39 8.77 -15.14
C ASP A 90 2.39 10.26 -15.52
N LEU A 91 1.27 10.77 -16.03
CA LEU A 91 1.11 12.18 -16.38
C LEU A 91 0.69 13.09 -15.21
N ASN A 92 0.33 12.54 -14.04
CA ASN A 92 -0.08 13.36 -12.89
C ASN A 92 1.00 14.33 -12.39
N PRO A 93 2.30 13.97 -12.31
CA PRO A 93 3.36 14.89 -11.93
C PRO A 93 3.48 16.09 -12.88
N LEU A 94 3.33 15.86 -14.18
CA LEU A 94 3.28 16.91 -15.20
C LEU A 94 2.08 17.84 -14.99
N ARG A 95 0.87 17.27 -14.80
CA ARG A 95 -0.35 18.05 -14.52
C ARG A 95 -0.27 18.85 -13.22
N ALA A 96 0.46 18.34 -12.24
CA ALA A 96 0.71 19.02 -10.97
C ALA A 96 1.82 20.09 -11.04
N GLY A 97 2.50 20.24 -12.20
CA GLY A 97 3.60 21.19 -12.38
C GLY A 97 4.88 20.83 -11.63
N LEU A 98 5.08 19.54 -11.32
CA LEU A 98 6.27 19.06 -10.59
C LEU A 98 7.47 18.82 -11.51
N VAL A 99 7.22 18.53 -12.78
CA VAL A 99 8.21 18.18 -13.81
C VAL A 99 7.72 18.65 -15.18
N ASP A 100 8.66 18.86 -16.12
CA ASP A 100 8.34 19.22 -17.51
C ASP A 100 8.07 18.00 -18.40
N ARG A 101 8.59 16.83 -18.01
CA ARG A 101 8.35 15.55 -18.70
C ARG A 101 8.00 14.47 -17.68
N PRO A 102 7.06 13.55 -17.99
CA PRO A 102 6.60 12.55 -17.02
C PRO A 102 7.71 11.58 -16.58
N GLU A 103 8.70 11.31 -17.43
CA GLU A 103 9.86 10.48 -17.11
C GLU A 103 10.85 11.11 -16.13
N ASP A 104 10.79 12.42 -15.91
CA ASP A 104 11.67 13.11 -14.95
C ASP A 104 11.20 12.86 -13.50
N TYR A 105 9.96 12.39 -13.32
CA TYR A 105 9.42 12.12 -11.99
C TYR A 105 9.80 10.74 -11.48
N ARG A 106 10.84 10.67 -10.65
CA ARG A 106 11.40 9.40 -10.11
C ARG A 106 10.45 8.54 -9.27
N TRP A 107 9.28 9.06 -8.87
CA TRP A 107 8.35 8.38 -7.96
C TRP A 107 7.12 7.78 -8.68
N ASN A 108 7.19 7.59 -9.99
CA ASN A 108 6.25 6.76 -10.75
C ASN A 108 7.02 5.64 -11.49
N SER A 109 6.30 4.68 -12.06
CA SER A 109 6.90 3.55 -12.76
C SER A 109 7.64 4.00 -14.02
N LEU A 110 7.05 4.88 -14.84
CA LEU A 110 7.71 5.37 -16.05
C LEU A 110 9.10 5.97 -15.78
N GLY A 111 9.18 6.89 -14.80
CA GLY A 111 10.42 7.53 -14.41
C GLY A 111 11.42 6.52 -13.82
N TYR A 112 10.99 5.60 -12.96
CA TYR A 112 11.86 4.55 -12.45
C TYR A 112 12.47 3.70 -13.59
N HIS A 113 11.65 3.25 -14.54
CA HIS A 113 12.11 2.40 -15.64
C HIS A 113 13.12 3.12 -16.54
N LEU A 114 12.86 4.38 -16.90
CA LEU A 114 13.73 5.14 -17.80
C LEU A 114 15.00 5.63 -17.11
N GLN A 115 14.92 6.11 -15.86
CA GLN A 115 16.06 6.67 -15.14
C GLN A 115 17.01 5.59 -14.62
N THR A 116 16.48 4.41 -14.26
CA THR A 116 17.28 3.34 -13.64
C THR A 116 17.51 2.13 -14.55
N GLN A 117 16.97 2.15 -15.78
CA GLN A 117 16.91 0.98 -16.65
C GLN A 117 16.25 -0.24 -15.97
N ASN A 118 15.30 0.05 -15.06
CA ASN A 118 14.57 -0.94 -14.28
C ASN A 118 15.51 -1.93 -13.53
N LYS A 119 16.53 -1.40 -12.87
CA LYS A 119 17.62 -2.18 -12.26
C LYS A 119 17.16 -3.26 -11.28
N ASP A 120 16.06 -3.06 -10.56
CA ASP A 120 15.55 -4.00 -9.54
C ASP A 120 14.37 -4.84 -10.06
N GLN A 121 14.09 -4.82 -11.38
CA GLN A 121 12.98 -5.53 -12.01
C GLN A 121 11.62 -5.21 -11.37
N PHE A 122 11.41 -3.94 -11.02
CA PHE A 122 10.16 -3.49 -10.44
C PHE A 122 9.04 -3.57 -11.49
N LEU A 123 7.94 -4.26 -11.16
CA LEU A 123 6.74 -4.40 -12.02
C LEU A 123 7.03 -4.91 -13.45
N SER A 124 7.97 -5.86 -13.58
CA SER A 124 8.35 -6.53 -14.84
C SER A 124 7.64 -7.87 -15.04
#